data_AF-A0A941MX55-F1
#
_entry.id   AF-A0A941MX55-F1
#
_cell.length_a   1.000
_cell.length_b   1.000
_cell.length_c   1.000
_cell.angle_alpha   90.00
_cell.angle_beta   90.00
_cell.angle_gamma   90.00
#
_symmetry.space_group_name_H-M   'P 1'
#
loop_
_entity.id
_entity.type
_entity.pdbx_description
1 polymer ?
#
loop_
_entity_poly.entity_id
_entity_poly.type
_entity_poly.pdbx_seq_one_letter_code
_entity_poly.pdbx_strand_id
1 'polypeptide(L)'
;MSDSSSENIYSFDGADPEMHQAYERAQSTFRYFWREMAWERRRIIPALNLACVKAPFSDGDQAEGHPDDFEVEHMWISEVDFDGRNVSGTLLNVPNNLKSIAQGDAVTLPLEQISDWMYAIAGEVYGAYTVNLMRSRMSPRERMSHDSAWGLDFGDPTKIRLVPEPKQGKGLLKSWFGKRSAETDEHPMSENMAVSLVAEIEKDKSILTSQDDQGWTVLHHEALAGSAPTVKVLLDAGADPKALTRDGRTALELARSLGWENVVSLLLRR
;
A
#
# COMPACT_ATOMS: atom_id res chain seq x y z
N MET A 1 -7.82 36.54 24.74
CA MET A 1 -6.50 35.89 24.61
C MET A 1 -6.78 34.54 23.97
N SER A 2 -6.82 34.52 22.64
CA SER A 2 -7.04 33.31 21.84
C SER A 2 -5.71 32.58 21.72
N ASP A 3 -5.67 31.37 22.24
CA ASP A 3 -4.55 30.44 22.15
C ASP A 3 -4.39 30.05 20.68
N SER A 4 -3.43 30.67 19.98
CA SER A 4 -3.02 30.23 18.67
C SER A 4 -2.21 28.95 18.87
N SER A 5 -2.86 27.80 18.73
CA SER A 5 -2.16 26.54 18.51
C SER A 5 -1.31 26.72 17.26
N SER A 6 -0.02 26.99 17.46
CA SER A 6 0.98 26.97 16.42
C SER A 6 0.98 25.57 15.83
N GLU A 7 0.31 25.38 14.70
CA GLU A 7 0.54 24.23 13.84
C GLU A 7 2.02 24.28 13.50
N ASN A 8 2.80 23.39 14.14
CA ASN A 8 4.20 23.21 13.79
C ASN A 8 4.20 22.62 12.38
N ILE A 9 4.28 23.48 11.37
CA ILE A 9 4.48 23.11 9.98
C ILE A 9 5.93 22.63 9.89
N TYR A 10 6.11 21.31 9.91
CA TYR A 10 7.40 20.69 9.65
C TYR A 10 7.69 20.76 8.14
N SER A 11 8.25 21.87 7.67
CA SER A 11 8.75 21.98 6.30
C SER A 11 10.08 21.21 6.16
N PHE A 12 10.23 20.42 5.09
CA PHE A 12 11.45 19.66 4.80
C PHE A 12 12.00 20.04 3.44
N ASP A 13 13.31 20.27 3.42
CA ASP A 13 14.13 20.49 2.24
C ASP A 13 14.19 19.18 1.43
N GLY A 14 13.83 19.26 0.14
CA GLY A 14 13.91 18.17 -0.82
C GLY A 14 15.32 17.62 -1.02
N ALA A 15 16.35 18.19 -0.37
CA ALA A 15 17.73 17.72 -0.40
C ALA A 15 18.12 16.75 0.74
N ASP A 16 17.25 16.43 1.71
CA ASP A 16 17.59 15.52 2.83
C ASP A 16 17.79 14.06 2.36
N PRO A 17 19.02 13.49 2.44
CA PRO A 17 19.29 12.14 1.96
C PRO A 17 18.55 11.04 2.75
N GLU A 18 18.27 11.27 4.05
CA GLU A 18 17.52 10.30 4.86
C GLU A 18 16.04 10.27 4.42
N MET A 19 15.52 11.41 3.98
CA MET A 19 14.15 11.52 3.48
C MET A 19 13.99 10.76 2.16
N HIS A 20 14.96 10.87 1.25
CA HIS A 20 14.98 10.06 0.02
C HIS A 20 15.02 8.57 0.31
N GLN A 21 15.83 8.12 1.27
CA GLN A 21 15.84 6.72 1.69
C GLN A 21 14.48 6.29 2.27
N ALA A 22 13.78 7.17 2.99
CA ALA A 22 12.42 6.90 3.45
C ALA A 22 11.45 6.73 2.28
N TYR A 23 11.58 7.54 1.20
CA TYR A 23 10.78 7.41 -0.01
C TYR A 23 11.02 6.05 -0.69
N GLU A 24 12.29 5.69 -0.92
CA GLU A 24 12.67 4.40 -1.53
C GLU A 24 12.16 3.21 -0.71
N ARG A 25 12.21 3.31 0.62
CA ARG A 25 11.66 2.28 1.51
C ARG A 25 10.14 2.20 1.42
N ALA A 26 9.43 3.33 1.34
CA ALA A 26 7.99 3.34 1.11
C ALA A 26 7.65 2.67 -0.22
N GLN A 27 8.27 3.10 -1.33
CA GLN A 27 8.06 2.54 -2.66
C GLN A 27 8.33 1.02 -2.70
N SER A 28 9.49 0.59 -2.19
CA SER A 28 9.90 -0.83 -2.19
C SER A 28 9.06 -1.73 -1.27
N THR A 29 8.23 -1.17 -0.40
CA THR A 29 7.34 -1.92 0.50
C THR A 29 5.86 -1.68 0.25
N PHE A 30 5.52 -0.86 -0.77
CA PHE A 30 4.14 -0.56 -1.17
C PHE A 30 3.30 -1.81 -1.43
N ARG A 31 3.93 -2.93 -1.83
CA ARG A 31 3.27 -4.22 -1.98
C ARG A 31 2.46 -4.63 -0.73
N TYR A 32 2.91 -4.31 0.48
CA TYR A 32 2.19 -4.64 1.71
C TYR A 32 0.97 -3.76 1.93
N PHE A 33 1.08 -2.46 1.63
CA PHE A 33 -0.07 -1.55 1.60
C PHE A 33 -1.13 -2.06 0.61
N TRP A 34 -0.70 -2.37 -0.61
CA TRP A 34 -1.61 -2.85 -1.64
C TRP A 34 -2.25 -4.20 -1.30
N ARG A 35 -1.48 -5.13 -0.70
CA ARG A 35 -2.00 -6.41 -0.22
C ARG A 35 -3.15 -6.20 0.77
N GLU A 36 -2.99 -5.33 1.75
CA GLU A 36 -4.06 -5.03 2.72
C GLU A 36 -5.26 -4.34 2.05
N MET A 37 -5.02 -3.36 1.18
CA MET A 37 -6.08 -2.68 0.43
C MET A 37 -6.90 -3.63 -0.44
N ALA A 38 -6.24 -4.55 -1.14
CA ALA A 38 -6.90 -5.56 -1.94
C ALA A 38 -7.83 -6.42 -1.07
N TRP A 39 -7.37 -6.90 0.09
CA TRP A 39 -8.20 -7.68 1.01
C TRP A 39 -9.30 -6.85 1.66
N GLU A 40 -9.05 -5.59 1.97
CA GLU A 40 -10.01 -4.69 2.59
C GLU A 40 -11.26 -4.52 1.72
N ARG A 41 -11.09 -4.36 0.40
CA ARG A 41 -12.20 -4.24 -0.57
C ARG A 41 -13.12 -5.47 -0.60
N ARG A 42 -12.65 -6.61 -0.12
CA ARG A 42 -13.42 -7.87 -0.06
C ARG A 42 -14.14 -8.04 1.29
N ARG A 43 -13.94 -7.14 2.26
CA ARG A 43 -14.58 -7.23 3.59
C ARG A 43 -15.98 -6.63 3.57
N ILE A 44 -16.88 -7.29 4.30
CA ILE A 44 -18.23 -6.76 4.58
C ILE A 44 -18.15 -5.61 5.58
N ILE A 45 -17.29 -5.73 6.58
CA ILE A 45 -17.04 -4.72 7.61
C ILE A 45 -15.60 -4.23 7.43
N PRO A 46 -15.40 -2.96 7.04
CA PRO A 46 -14.07 -2.37 6.92
C PRO A 46 -13.28 -2.49 8.22
N ALA A 47 -12.02 -2.89 8.11
CA ALA A 47 -11.07 -2.94 9.22
C ALA A 47 -10.08 -1.76 9.18
N LEU A 48 -9.84 -1.17 8.00
CA LEU A 48 -8.96 -0.02 7.84
C LEU A 48 -9.70 1.25 8.26
N ASN A 49 -9.18 1.95 9.27
CA ASN A 49 -9.69 3.26 9.67
C ASN A 49 -9.06 4.41 8.87
N LEU A 50 -7.91 4.16 8.25
CA LEU A 50 -7.19 5.06 7.38
C LEU A 50 -6.42 4.21 6.36
N ALA A 51 -6.36 4.66 5.11
CA ALA A 51 -5.42 4.17 4.11
C ALA A 51 -5.15 5.28 3.10
N CYS A 52 -3.90 5.72 3.01
CA CYS A 52 -3.50 6.81 2.13
C CYS A 52 -2.05 6.68 1.66
N VAL A 53 -1.77 7.24 0.49
CA VAL A 53 -0.42 7.44 -0.05
C VAL A 53 -0.07 8.92 -0.03
N LYS A 54 1.21 9.25 -0.05
CA LYS A 54 1.67 10.64 -0.12
C LYS A 54 2.54 10.84 -1.35
N ALA A 55 2.33 11.89 -2.10
CA ALA A 55 3.10 12.20 -3.31
C ALA A 55 3.41 13.70 -3.43
N PRO A 56 4.52 14.09 -4.09
CA PRO A 56 4.83 15.48 -4.38
C PRO A 56 3.97 16.01 -5.52
N PHE A 57 3.53 17.26 -5.41
CA PHE A 57 2.85 18.03 -6.45
C PHE A 57 3.47 19.43 -6.53
N SER A 58 3.46 20.02 -7.72
CA SER A 58 3.97 21.38 -7.97
C SER A 58 3.14 22.10 -9.02
N ASP A 59 3.03 23.42 -8.91
CA ASP A 59 2.44 24.26 -9.97
C ASP A 59 3.48 24.49 -11.08
N GLY A 60 3.10 24.25 -12.35
CA GLY A 60 3.94 24.54 -13.52
C GLY A 60 4.41 23.31 -14.29
N ASP A 61 4.89 23.52 -15.52
CA ASP A 61 5.49 22.47 -16.34
C ASP A 61 6.98 22.33 -15.95
N GLN A 62 7.33 21.22 -15.28
CA GLN A 62 8.72 20.95 -14.88
C GLN A 62 9.67 20.81 -16.08
N ALA A 63 9.16 20.76 -17.31
CA ALA A 63 9.97 20.79 -18.53
C ALA A 63 10.54 22.19 -18.87
N GLU A 64 10.02 23.28 -18.28
CA GLU A 64 10.34 24.66 -18.68
C GLU A 64 11.09 25.51 -17.63
N GLY A 65 11.35 24.99 -16.42
CA GLY A 65 12.02 25.74 -15.33
C GLY A 65 13.14 24.99 -14.62
N HIS A 66 13.94 25.67 -13.78
CA HIS A 66 14.92 24.99 -12.93
C HIS A 66 14.16 24.19 -11.84
N PRO A 67 14.61 22.98 -11.45
CA PRO A 67 13.91 22.16 -10.45
C PRO A 67 13.65 22.86 -9.11
N ASP A 68 14.53 23.80 -8.74
CA ASP A 68 14.42 24.60 -7.51
C ASP A 68 13.43 25.79 -7.63
N ASP A 69 12.90 26.08 -8.83
CA ASP A 69 11.99 27.21 -9.07
C ASP A 69 10.54 26.89 -8.69
N PHE A 70 10.22 25.62 -8.44
CA PHE A 70 8.86 25.17 -8.21
C PHE A 70 8.63 24.83 -6.74
N GLU A 71 7.58 25.40 -6.15
CA GLU A 71 7.11 24.96 -4.84
C GLU A 71 6.54 23.54 -4.96
N VAL A 72 7.12 22.62 -4.19
CA VAL A 72 6.67 21.23 -4.10
C VAL A 72 5.96 21.03 -2.77
N GLU A 73 4.70 20.58 -2.83
CA GLU A 73 3.96 20.14 -1.65
C GLU A 73 3.74 18.62 -1.70
N HIS A 74 4.04 17.95 -0.59
CA HIS A 74 3.74 16.53 -0.44
C HIS A 74 2.34 16.34 0.14
N MET A 75 1.44 15.85 -0.70
CA MET A 75 0.00 15.75 -0.43
C MET A 75 -0.42 14.30 -0.18
N TRP A 76 -1.37 14.11 0.75
CA TRP A 76 -1.98 12.81 1.01
C TRP A 76 -3.09 12.53 0.01
N ILE A 77 -3.22 11.28 -0.41
CA ILE A 77 -4.20 10.76 -1.37
C ILE A 77 -4.91 9.58 -0.70
N SER A 78 -6.24 9.64 -0.63
CA SER A 78 -7.12 8.58 -0.12
C SER A 78 -7.81 7.83 -1.26
N GLU A 79 -8.67 6.86 -0.90
CA GLU A 79 -9.43 6.04 -1.88
C GLU A 79 -8.52 5.37 -2.90
N VAL A 80 -7.37 4.91 -2.41
CA VAL A 80 -6.24 4.53 -3.24
C VAL A 80 -6.56 3.29 -4.08
N ASP A 81 -6.26 3.37 -5.37
CA ASP A 81 -6.28 2.27 -6.33
C ASP A 81 -4.91 2.10 -7.02
N PHE A 82 -4.68 0.90 -7.56
CA PHE A 82 -3.41 0.56 -8.18
C PHE A 82 -3.60 -0.43 -9.34
N ASP A 83 -3.23 0.00 -10.55
CA ASP A 83 -3.32 -0.81 -11.77
C ASP A 83 -2.06 -1.67 -12.01
N GLY A 84 -1.14 -1.67 -11.05
CA GLY A 84 0.17 -2.33 -11.16
C GLY A 84 1.28 -1.45 -11.73
N ARG A 85 1.02 -0.19 -12.10
CA ARG A 85 2.02 0.83 -12.48
C ARG A 85 1.73 2.16 -11.81
N ASN A 86 0.49 2.64 -11.95
CA ASN A 86 0.04 3.92 -11.43
C ASN A 86 -0.80 3.72 -10.18
N VAL A 87 -0.58 4.61 -9.23
CA VAL A 87 -1.43 4.82 -8.07
C VAL A 87 -2.43 5.92 -8.42
N SER A 88 -3.71 5.68 -8.18
CA SER A 88 -4.76 6.68 -8.32
C SER A 88 -5.54 6.84 -7.02
N GLY A 89 -6.26 7.95 -6.90
CA GLY A 89 -7.09 8.23 -5.74
C GLY A 89 -7.52 9.69 -5.68
N THR A 90 -7.91 10.14 -4.50
CA THR A 90 -8.48 11.47 -4.25
C THR A 90 -7.59 12.26 -3.30
N LEU A 91 -7.25 13.51 -3.60
CA LEU A 91 -6.47 14.36 -2.70
C LEU A 91 -7.19 14.59 -1.36
N LEU A 92 -6.53 14.22 -0.27
CA LEU A 92 -7.12 14.18 1.07
C LEU A 92 -7.02 15.52 1.81
N ASN A 93 -5.98 16.31 1.58
CA ASN A 93 -5.74 17.58 2.28
C ASN A 93 -5.78 18.79 1.32
N VAL A 94 -6.00 19.97 1.89
CA VAL A 94 -5.95 21.25 1.17
C VAL A 94 -4.48 21.63 0.93
N PRO A 95 -4.08 21.99 -0.30
CA PRO A 95 -2.74 22.51 -0.54
C PRO A 95 -2.57 23.88 0.13
N ASN A 96 -1.36 24.19 0.57
CA ASN A 96 -1.08 25.47 1.23
C ASN A 96 -0.91 26.60 0.21
N ASN A 97 -0.18 26.33 -0.87
CA ASN A 97 0.26 27.28 -1.87
C ASN A 97 -0.10 26.85 -3.30
N LEU A 98 -0.20 25.54 -3.58
CA LEU A 98 -0.55 25.06 -4.92
C LEU A 98 -1.94 25.53 -5.37
N LYS A 99 -2.03 25.94 -6.63
CA LYS A 99 -3.25 26.48 -7.27
C LYS A 99 -3.78 25.56 -8.36
N SER A 100 -2.95 24.66 -8.88
CA SER A 100 -3.31 23.74 -9.96
C SER A 100 -4.16 22.55 -9.50
N ILE A 101 -4.16 22.27 -8.20
CA ILE A 101 -4.89 21.16 -7.58
C ILE A 101 -5.66 21.64 -6.35
N ALA A 102 -6.68 20.90 -5.96
CA ALA A 102 -7.49 21.14 -4.77
C ALA A 102 -7.78 19.83 -4.01
N GLN A 103 -8.11 19.95 -2.72
CA GLN A 103 -8.65 18.82 -1.96
C GLN A 103 -9.89 18.25 -2.67
N GLY A 104 -9.96 16.93 -2.81
CA GLY A 104 -11.05 16.25 -3.50
C GLY A 104 -10.81 16.00 -4.99
N ASP A 105 -9.72 16.53 -5.57
CA ASP A 105 -9.38 16.21 -6.96
C ASP A 105 -8.92 14.75 -7.10
N ALA A 106 -9.34 14.14 -8.21
CA ALA A 106 -8.84 12.83 -8.61
C ALA A 106 -7.44 12.97 -9.22
N VAL A 107 -6.51 12.15 -8.76
CA VAL A 107 -5.11 12.16 -9.21
C VAL A 107 -4.68 10.77 -9.62
N THR A 108 -3.70 10.70 -10.53
CA THR A 108 -3.05 9.45 -10.95
C THR A 108 -1.58 9.74 -11.21
N LEU A 109 -0.70 8.94 -10.61
CA LEU A 109 0.75 9.08 -10.74
C LEU A 109 1.44 7.71 -10.72
N PRO A 110 2.63 7.57 -11.33
CA PRO A 110 3.44 6.36 -11.22
C PRO A 110 3.78 6.03 -9.76
N LEU A 111 3.86 4.74 -9.42
CA LEU A 111 4.26 4.30 -8.07
C LEU A 111 5.60 4.90 -7.64
N GLU A 112 6.52 5.10 -8.57
CA GLU A 112 7.85 5.66 -8.31
C GLU A 112 7.82 7.12 -7.84
N GLN A 113 6.68 7.81 -8.00
CA GLN A 113 6.50 9.17 -7.50
C GLN A 113 5.94 9.22 -6.07
N ILE A 114 5.48 8.11 -5.48
CA ILE A 114 5.04 8.16 -4.09
C ILE A 114 6.23 8.43 -3.17
N SER A 115 5.99 9.26 -2.17
CA SER A 115 6.94 9.60 -1.10
C SER A 115 6.64 8.85 0.19
N ASP A 116 5.40 8.42 0.41
CA ASP A 116 5.03 7.61 1.58
C ASP A 116 3.73 6.84 1.34
N TRP A 117 3.42 5.90 2.23
CA TRP A 117 2.12 5.27 2.36
C TRP A 117 1.86 4.90 3.81
N MET A 118 0.60 4.90 4.24
CA MET A 118 0.22 4.34 5.53
C MET A 118 -1.22 3.85 5.54
N TYR A 119 -1.48 2.85 6.39
CA TYR A 119 -2.83 2.47 6.77
C TYR A 119 -2.89 2.23 8.29
N ALA A 120 -4.11 2.21 8.83
CA ALA A 120 -4.33 1.97 10.25
C ALA A 120 -5.42 0.93 10.50
N ILE A 121 -5.15 -0.01 11.41
CA ILE A 121 -6.11 -1.02 11.90
C ILE A 121 -6.24 -0.85 13.40
N ALA A 122 -7.47 -0.62 13.88
CA ALA A 122 -7.74 -0.44 15.31
C ALA A 122 -6.85 0.64 15.96
N GLY A 123 -6.53 1.70 15.21
CA GLY A 123 -5.68 2.82 15.63
C GLY A 123 -4.17 2.58 15.47
N GLU A 124 -3.70 1.36 15.22
CA GLU A 124 -2.28 1.07 15.00
C GLU A 124 -1.87 1.39 13.56
N VAL A 125 -0.80 2.17 13.38
CA VAL A 125 -0.28 2.57 12.06
C VAL A 125 0.73 1.58 11.53
N TYR A 126 0.64 1.35 10.22
CA TYR A 126 1.56 0.56 9.42
C TYR A 126 2.09 1.42 8.26
N GLY A 127 3.37 1.26 7.91
CA GLY A 127 4.09 2.14 6.98
C GLY A 127 4.50 3.47 7.63
N ALA A 128 4.15 4.58 6.97
CA ALA A 128 4.44 5.95 7.41
C ALA A 128 5.94 6.22 7.56
N TYR A 129 6.73 5.92 6.53
CA TYR A 129 8.20 5.99 6.57
C TYR A 129 8.71 7.40 6.81
N THR A 130 8.19 8.37 6.08
CA THR A 130 8.60 9.78 6.21
C THR A 130 8.10 10.34 7.53
N VAL A 131 6.89 9.95 7.96
CA VAL A 131 6.34 10.34 9.26
C VAL A 131 7.20 9.80 10.41
N ASN A 132 7.62 8.54 10.34
CA ASN A 132 8.48 7.93 11.33
C ASN A 132 9.90 8.52 11.34
N LEU A 133 10.45 8.88 10.19
CA LEU A 133 11.72 9.62 10.13
C LEU A 133 11.59 10.97 10.84
N MET A 134 10.54 11.76 10.56
CA MET A 134 10.28 13.02 11.26
C MET A 134 10.15 12.80 12.77
N ARG A 135 9.35 11.81 13.19
CA ARG A 135 9.16 11.45 14.61
C ARG A 135 10.45 10.99 15.29
N SER A 136 11.38 10.37 14.57
CA SER A 136 12.66 9.94 15.15
C SER A 136 13.50 11.12 15.65
N ARG A 137 13.26 12.30 15.09
CA ARG A 137 13.91 13.57 15.44
C ARG A 137 13.14 14.35 16.52
N MET A 138 11.93 13.90 16.90
CA MET A 138 11.09 14.52 17.92
C MET A 138 11.38 13.99 19.34
N SER A 139 11.23 14.86 20.33
CA SER A 139 11.21 14.45 21.74
C SER A 139 10.01 13.51 22.03
N PRO A 140 10.05 12.73 23.13
CA PRO A 140 8.91 11.89 23.51
C PRO A 140 7.59 12.66 23.66
N ARG A 141 7.63 13.91 24.17
CA ARG A 141 6.43 14.74 24.36
C ARG A 141 5.85 15.21 23.03
N GLU A 142 6.68 15.62 22.09
CA GLU A 142 6.24 16.02 20.75
C GLU A 142 5.62 14.85 20.00
N ARG A 143 6.22 13.65 20.09
CA ARG A 143 5.63 12.42 19.54
C ARG A 143 4.25 12.12 20.12
N MET A 144 4.09 12.21 21.44
CA MET A 144 2.77 12.03 22.06
C MET A 144 1.75 13.05 21.55
N SER A 145 2.14 14.31 21.38
CA SER A 145 1.27 15.36 20.85
C SER A 145 0.89 15.10 19.39
N HIS A 146 1.86 14.68 18.57
CA HIS A 146 1.65 14.29 17.19
C HIS A 146 0.64 13.13 17.10
N ASP A 147 0.82 12.08 17.90
CA ASP A 147 -0.02 10.87 17.86
C ASP A 147 -1.44 11.17 18.31
N SER A 148 -1.58 12.03 19.32
CA SER A 148 -2.87 12.53 19.78
C SER A 148 -3.57 13.38 18.71
N ALA A 149 -2.85 14.16 17.92
CA ALA A 149 -3.42 14.97 16.84
C ALA A 149 -3.94 14.11 15.69
N TRP A 150 -3.25 13.02 15.37
CA TRP A 150 -3.72 12.02 14.39
C TRP A 150 -4.82 11.10 14.96
N GLY A 151 -4.87 10.91 16.28
CA GLY A 151 -5.70 9.90 16.91
C GLY A 151 -5.23 8.47 16.61
N LEU A 152 -3.93 8.29 16.34
CA LEU A 152 -3.33 7.03 15.89
C LEU A 152 -2.08 6.68 16.70
N ASP A 153 -1.81 5.39 16.88
CA ASP A 153 -0.58 4.85 17.46
C ASP A 153 0.40 4.45 16.35
N PHE A 154 1.45 5.23 16.14
CA PHE A 154 2.54 4.81 15.24
C PHE A 154 3.67 4.07 15.97
N GLY A 155 3.61 3.94 17.30
CA GLY A 155 4.62 3.23 18.07
C GLY A 155 6.03 3.83 18.03
N ASP A 156 7.03 2.95 18.04
CA ASP A 156 8.44 3.32 18.01
C ASP A 156 8.85 3.74 16.58
N PRO A 157 9.30 4.99 16.35
CA PRO A 157 9.63 5.49 15.02
C PRO A 157 10.81 4.75 14.36
N THR A 158 11.59 3.98 15.13
CA THR A 158 12.67 3.15 14.58
C THR A 158 12.20 1.76 14.14
N LYS A 159 10.94 1.39 14.43
CA LYS A 159 10.35 0.06 14.18
C LYS A 159 9.04 0.20 13.40
N ILE A 160 9.19 0.36 12.10
CA ILE A 160 8.05 0.48 11.19
C ILE A 160 7.32 -0.86 11.07
N ARG A 161 6.02 -0.87 11.38
CA ARG A 161 5.13 -2.02 11.20
C ARG A 161 4.70 -2.08 9.73
N LEU A 162 4.81 -3.22 9.06
CA LEU A 162 4.37 -3.37 7.66
C LEU A 162 3.03 -4.07 7.52
N VAL A 163 2.81 -5.09 8.34
CA VAL A 163 1.56 -5.85 8.43
C VAL A 163 1.24 -6.22 9.86
N PRO A 164 -0.05 -6.46 10.18
CA PRO A 164 -0.44 -6.91 11.50
C PRO A 164 0.28 -8.20 11.89
N GLU A 165 0.88 -8.21 13.08
CA GLU A 165 1.43 -9.45 13.60
C GLU A 165 0.30 -10.45 13.89
N PRO A 166 0.43 -11.71 13.48
CA PRO A 166 -0.54 -12.72 13.86
C PRO A 166 -0.58 -12.81 15.38
N LYS A 167 -1.76 -12.52 15.97
CA LYS A 167 -1.97 -12.60 17.43
C LYS A 167 -1.47 -13.95 17.91
N GLN A 168 -0.37 -13.96 18.66
CA GLN A 168 0.19 -15.20 19.19
C GLN A 168 -0.85 -15.80 20.16
N GLY A 169 -1.48 -16.90 19.74
CA GLY A 169 -2.28 -17.71 20.66
C GLY A 169 -1.40 -18.16 21.83
N LYS A 170 -1.87 -17.98 23.06
CA LYS A 170 -1.19 -18.45 24.29
C LYS A 170 -1.23 -19.98 24.34
N GLY A 171 -0.34 -20.66 23.62
CA GLY A 171 -0.28 -22.13 23.55
C GLY A 171 1.14 -22.67 23.61
N LEU A 172 1.37 -23.69 24.45
CA LEU A 172 2.67 -24.26 24.83
C LEU A 172 3.42 -25.00 23.70
N LEU A 173 2.88 -25.06 22.47
CA LEU A 173 3.34 -25.94 21.39
C LEU A 173 4.20 -25.26 20.31
N LYS A 174 4.66 -24.01 20.49
CA LYS A 174 5.31 -23.23 19.41
C LYS A 174 6.84 -23.24 19.38
N SER A 175 7.53 -23.97 20.25
CA SER A 175 9.01 -23.96 20.26
C SER A 175 9.67 -24.66 19.05
N TRP A 176 8.90 -25.27 18.14
CA TRP A 176 9.46 -26.12 17.06
C TRP A 176 9.29 -25.60 15.63
N PHE A 177 8.45 -24.57 15.41
CA PHE A 177 8.30 -23.93 14.10
C PHE A 177 9.04 -22.59 14.11
N GLY A 178 10.05 -22.46 13.23
CA GLY A 178 10.97 -21.33 13.18
C GLY A 178 10.28 -19.97 13.12
N LYS A 179 11.04 -18.93 13.49
CA LYS A 179 10.63 -17.52 13.39
C LYS A 179 10.28 -17.18 11.94
N ARG A 180 9.00 -17.31 11.57
CA ARG A 180 8.44 -16.65 10.39
C ARG A 180 8.18 -15.19 10.74
N SER A 181 8.60 -14.27 9.89
CA SER A 181 8.28 -12.84 10.04
C SER A 181 6.98 -12.55 9.29
N ALA A 182 6.20 -11.60 9.80
CA ALA A 182 4.93 -11.20 9.18
C ALA A 182 5.10 -10.70 7.73
N GLU A 183 6.30 -10.24 7.37
CA GLU A 183 6.69 -9.83 6.01
C GLU A 183 6.85 -11.00 5.02
N THR A 184 7.21 -12.18 5.53
CA THR A 184 7.38 -13.42 4.76
C THR A 184 6.17 -14.34 4.83
N ASP A 185 5.23 -14.02 5.72
CA ASP A 185 4.00 -14.78 5.89
C ASP A 185 2.95 -14.35 4.87
N GLU A 186 2.23 -15.35 4.38
CA GLU A 186 1.05 -15.16 3.55
C GLU A 186 -0.05 -14.46 4.36
N HIS A 187 -0.85 -13.64 3.68
CA HIS A 187 -1.95 -12.94 4.33
C HIS A 187 -3.03 -13.96 4.76
N PRO A 188 -3.52 -13.92 6.02
CA PRO A 188 -4.47 -14.92 6.51
C PRO A 188 -5.75 -15.06 5.67
N MET A 189 -6.22 -13.96 5.06
CA MET A 189 -7.39 -14.04 4.17
C MET A 189 -7.09 -14.74 2.85
N SER A 190 -5.84 -14.75 2.37
CA SER A 190 -5.44 -15.50 1.18
C SER A 190 -5.60 -17.00 1.40
N GLU A 191 -5.09 -17.50 2.52
CA GLU A 191 -5.22 -18.91 2.92
C GLU A 191 -6.70 -19.30 3.04
N ASN A 192 -7.49 -18.48 3.74
CA ASN A 192 -8.92 -18.75 3.92
C ASN A 192 -9.69 -18.70 2.59
N MET A 193 -9.36 -17.76 1.70
CA MET A 193 -9.99 -17.63 0.39
C MET A 193 -9.63 -18.83 -0.50
N ALA A 194 -8.38 -19.29 -0.49
CA ALA A 194 -7.94 -20.41 -1.31
C ALA A 194 -8.73 -21.70 -1.01
N VAL A 195 -9.07 -21.94 0.26
CA VAL A 195 -9.92 -23.09 0.66
C VAL A 195 -11.30 -23.02 0.03
N SER A 196 -11.95 -21.85 0.10
CA SER A 196 -13.30 -21.66 -0.44
C SER A 196 -13.32 -21.60 -1.96
N LEU A 197 -12.27 -21.06 -2.58
CA LEU A 197 -12.17 -20.83 -4.03
C LEU A 197 -12.26 -22.13 -4.83
N VAL A 198 -11.73 -23.24 -4.32
CA VAL A 198 -11.83 -24.55 -4.98
C VAL A 198 -13.29 -24.94 -5.21
N ALA A 199 -14.11 -24.86 -4.15
CA ALA A 199 -15.53 -25.20 -4.23
C ALA A 199 -16.31 -24.24 -5.13
N GLU A 200 -15.95 -22.96 -5.16
CA GLU A 200 -16.60 -21.99 -6.05
C GLU A 200 -16.25 -22.24 -7.53
N ILE A 201 -15.01 -22.60 -7.86
CA ILE A 201 -14.61 -22.97 -9.23
C ILE A 201 -15.35 -24.24 -9.70
N GLU A 202 -15.58 -25.20 -8.80
CA GLU A 202 -16.36 -26.41 -9.13
C GLU A 202 -17.82 -26.09 -9.47
N LYS A 203 -18.42 -25.11 -8.79
CA LYS A 203 -19.78 -24.64 -9.07
C LYS A 203 -19.85 -23.80 -10.34
N ASP A 204 -18.87 -22.93 -10.56
CA ASP A 204 -18.80 -22.04 -11.70
C ASP A 204 -17.36 -21.91 -12.23
N LYS A 205 -17.09 -22.61 -13.35
CA LYS A 205 -15.80 -22.53 -14.03
C LYS A 205 -15.55 -21.19 -14.72
N SER A 206 -16.58 -20.36 -14.90
CA SER A 206 -16.41 -19.03 -15.52
C SER A 206 -15.45 -18.15 -14.71
N ILE A 207 -15.31 -18.39 -13.40
CA ILE A 207 -14.35 -17.71 -12.51
C ILE A 207 -12.92 -17.70 -13.08
N LEU A 208 -12.51 -18.74 -13.81
CA LEU A 208 -11.17 -18.85 -14.38
C LEU A 208 -10.91 -17.91 -15.57
N THR A 209 -11.98 -17.45 -16.23
CA THR A 209 -11.90 -16.70 -17.50
C THR A 209 -12.65 -15.36 -17.49
N SER A 210 -13.58 -15.16 -16.54
CA SER A 210 -14.33 -13.93 -16.41
C SER A 210 -13.39 -12.75 -16.19
N GLN A 211 -13.65 -11.67 -16.91
CA GLN A 211 -12.89 -10.44 -16.85
C GLN A 211 -13.78 -9.31 -16.35
N ASP A 212 -13.21 -8.43 -15.55
CA ASP A 212 -13.86 -7.16 -15.20
C ASP A 212 -13.78 -6.13 -16.35
N ASP A 213 -14.27 -4.92 -16.07
CA ASP A 213 -14.28 -3.82 -17.01
C ASP A 213 -12.87 -3.32 -17.39
N GLN A 214 -11.79 -3.82 -16.80
CA GLN A 214 -10.42 -3.55 -17.21
C GLN A 214 -9.76 -4.74 -17.91
N GLY A 215 -10.51 -5.82 -18.15
CA GLY A 215 -9.97 -7.05 -18.72
C GLY A 215 -9.25 -7.93 -17.70
N TRP A 216 -9.40 -7.67 -16.39
CA TRP A 216 -8.67 -8.42 -15.38
C TRP A 216 -9.44 -9.66 -14.98
N THR A 217 -8.76 -10.80 -15.03
CA THR A 217 -9.25 -12.05 -14.44
C THR A 217 -8.94 -12.10 -12.95
N VAL A 218 -9.54 -13.06 -12.22
CA VAL A 218 -9.19 -13.32 -10.82
C VAL A 218 -7.69 -13.58 -10.65
N LEU A 219 -7.05 -14.26 -11.62
CA LEU A 219 -5.60 -14.52 -11.58
C LEU A 219 -4.77 -13.22 -11.61
N HIS A 220 -5.20 -12.19 -12.34
CA HIS A 220 -4.52 -10.88 -12.36
C HIS A 220 -4.61 -10.19 -10.99
N HIS A 221 -5.82 -10.14 -10.43
CA HIS A 221 -6.08 -9.54 -9.11
C HIS A 221 -5.29 -10.22 -8.00
N GLU A 222 -5.30 -11.56 -7.96
CA GLU A 222 -4.57 -12.33 -6.94
C GLU A 222 -3.05 -12.25 -7.11
N ALA A 223 -2.56 -12.15 -8.36
CA ALA A 223 -1.14 -11.98 -8.63
C ALA A 223 -0.63 -10.61 -8.18
N LEU A 224 -1.40 -9.54 -8.41
CA LEU A 224 -1.06 -8.21 -7.93
C LEU A 224 -1.13 -8.11 -6.40
N ALA A 225 -2.12 -8.76 -5.78
CA ALA A 225 -2.27 -8.80 -4.32
C ALA A 225 -1.19 -9.67 -3.62
N GLY A 226 -0.39 -10.45 -4.37
CA GLY A 226 0.64 -11.31 -3.81
C GLY A 226 0.13 -12.60 -3.18
N SER A 227 -1.08 -13.02 -3.56
CA SER A 227 -1.86 -14.09 -2.93
C SER A 227 -1.44 -15.46 -3.48
N ALA A 228 -0.36 -16.04 -2.98
CA ALA A 228 0.21 -17.26 -3.57
C ALA A 228 -0.70 -18.50 -3.49
N PRO A 229 -1.41 -18.78 -2.37
CA PRO A 229 -2.38 -19.87 -2.29
C PRO A 229 -3.48 -19.81 -3.35
N THR A 230 -4.10 -18.64 -3.55
CA THR A 230 -5.20 -18.50 -4.51
C THR A 230 -4.69 -18.57 -5.95
N VAL A 231 -3.54 -17.95 -6.25
CA VAL A 231 -2.85 -18.09 -7.55
C VAL A 231 -2.59 -19.56 -7.86
N LYS A 232 -2.09 -20.32 -6.89
CA LYS A 232 -1.86 -21.76 -7.06
C LYS A 232 -3.16 -22.51 -7.37
N VAL A 233 -4.24 -22.25 -6.63
CA VAL A 233 -5.56 -22.87 -6.87
C VAL A 233 -6.08 -22.57 -8.28
N LEU A 234 -6.00 -21.31 -8.72
CA LEU A 234 -6.44 -20.89 -10.05
C LEU A 234 -5.65 -21.59 -11.16
N LEU A 235 -4.32 -21.63 -11.03
CA LEU A 235 -3.45 -22.29 -12.01
C LEU A 235 -3.68 -23.81 -12.06
N ASP A 236 -3.85 -24.46 -10.91
CA ASP A 236 -4.14 -25.90 -10.84
C ASP A 236 -5.52 -26.23 -11.45
N ALA A 237 -6.47 -25.29 -11.37
CA ALA A 237 -7.78 -25.40 -11.99
C ALA A 237 -7.81 -25.06 -13.49
N GLY A 238 -6.70 -24.57 -14.06
CA GLY A 238 -6.55 -24.30 -15.49
C GLY A 238 -6.82 -22.85 -15.91
N ALA A 239 -6.71 -21.87 -15.00
CA ALA A 239 -6.66 -20.46 -15.39
C ALA A 239 -5.47 -20.21 -16.33
N ASP A 240 -5.67 -19.42 -17.38
CA ASP A 240 -4.63 -19.11 -18.36
C ASP A 240 -3.66 -18.04 -17.81
N PRO A 241 -2.38 -18.37 -17.53
CA PRO A 241 -1.40 -17.40 -17.04
C PRO A 241 -0.98 -16.37 -18.09
N LYS A 242 -1.34 -16.58 -19.37
CA LYS A 242 -1.03 -15.69 -20.50
C LYS A 242 -2.20 -14.80 -20.90
N ALA A 243 -3.34 -14.89 -20.20
CA ALA A 243 -4.43 -13.95 -20.38
C ALA A 243 -3.91 -12.51 -20.19
N LEU A 244 -4.46 -11.58 -20.96
CA LEU A 244 -4.05 -10.18 -20.97
C LEU A 244 -5.17 -9.31 -20.42
N THR A 245 -4.79 -8.34 -19.58
CA THR A 245 -5.60 -7.17 -19.26
C THR A 245 -5.75 -6.25 -20.48
N ARG A 246 -6.61 -5.23 -20.41
CA ARG A 246 -6.78 -4.24 -21.50
C ARG A 246 -5.52 -3.43 -21.79
N ASP A 247 -4.68 -3.19 -20.79
CA ASP A 247 -3.37 -2.54 -20.93
C ASP A 247 -2.25 -3.53 -21.35
N GLY A 248 -2.62 -4.78 -21.70
CA GLY A 248 -1.73 -5.76 -22.29
C GLY A 248 -0.82 -6.47 -21.30
N ARG A 249 -1.21 -6.55 -20.02
CA ARG A 249 -0.40 -7.15 -18.98
C ARG A 249 -0.85 -8.56 -18.63
N THR A 250 0.12 -9.40 -18.30
CA THR A 250 -0.14 -10.73 -17.72
C THR A 250 -0.13 -10.69 -16.19
N ALA A 251 -0.69 -11.72 -15.57
CA ALA A 251 -0.56 -11.93 -14.13
C ALA A 251 0.91 -11.95 -13.66
N LEU A 252 1.83 -12.47 -14.48
CA LEU A 252 3.27 -12.49 -14.17
C LEU A 252 3.87 -11.09 -14.10
N GLU A 253 3.47 -10.20 -15.01
CA GLU A 253 3.93 -8.81 -15.03
C GLU A 253 3.39 -8.01 -13.85
N LEU A 254 2.18 -8.30 -13.38
CA LEU A 254 1.60 -7.71 -12.16
C LEU A 254 2.33 -8.17 -10.90
N ALA A 255 2.61 -9.47 -10.78
CA ALA A 255 3.37 -10.00 -9.66
C ALA A 255 4.80 -9.42 -9.60
N ARG A 256 5.45 -9.26 -10.76
CA ARG A 256 6.79 -8.66 -10.87
C ARG A 256 6.83 -7.19 -10.49
N SER A 257 5.82 -6.40 -10.87
CA SER A 257 5.84 -4.96 -10.59
C SER A 257 5.80 -4.63 -9.09
N LEU A 258 5.35 -5.57 -8.25
CA LEU A 258 5.40 -5.46 -6.79
C LEU A 258 6.40 -6.41 -6.12
N GLY A 259 7.17 -7.19 -6.87
CA GLY A 259 8.20 -8.08 -6.33
C GLY A 259 7.67 -9.29 -5.54
N TRP A 260 6.50 -9.83 -5.93
CA TRP A 260 5.93 -11.03 -5.30
C TRP A 260 6.62 -12.32 -5.78
N GLU A 261 7.84 -12.57 -5.31
CA GLU A 261 8.69 -13.68 -5.80
C GLU A 261 8.06 -15.07 -5.67
N ASN A 262 7.25 -15.30 -4.62
CA ASN A 262 6.49 -16.53 -4.43
C ASN A 262 5.43 -16.73 -5.54
N VAL A 263 4.72 -15.68 -5.91
CA VAL A 263 3.73 -15.68 -7.00
C VAL A 263 4.43 -15.77 -8.37
N VAL A 264 5.51 -15.02 -8.59
CA VAL A 264 6.33 -15.09 -9.80
C VAL A 264 6.82 -16.52 -10.02
N SER A 265 7.30 -17.17 -8.96
CA SER A 265 7.75 -18.56 -9.01
C SER A 265 6.64 -19.55 -9.38
N LEU A 266 5.40 -19.31 -8.97
CA LEU A 266 4.25 -20.14 -9.34
C LEU A 266 3.89 -19.96 -10.83
N LEU A 267 3.84 -18.71 -11.28
CA LEU A 267 3.45 -18.35 -12.65
C LEU A 267 4.47 -18.81 -13.70
N LEU A 268 5.77 -18.84 -13.37
CA LEU A 268 6.82 -19.33 -14.28
C LEU A 268 6.84 -20.86 -14.45
N ARG A 269 6.16 -21.61 -13.56
CA ARG A 269 6.14 -23.10 -13.59
C ARG A 269 4.99 -23.67 -14.43
N ARG A 270 4.13 -22.82 -15.00
CA ARG A 270 2.92 -23.19 -15.75
C ARG A 270 2.98 -22.56 -17.14
#